data_AF-A0A836RH54-F1
#
_entry.id   AF-A0A836RH54-F1
#
_cell.length_a   1.000
_cell.length_b   1.000
_cell.length_c   1.000
_cell.angle_alpha   90.00
_cell.angle_beta   90.00
_cell.angle_gamma   90.00
#
_symmetry.space_group_name_H-M   'P 1'
#
loop_
_entity.id
_entity.type
_entity.pdbx_description
1 polymer ?
#
loop_
_entity_poly.entity_id
_entity_poly.type
_entity_poly.pdbx_seq_one_letter_code
_entity_poly.pdbx_strand_id
1 'polypeptide(L)'
;LKITLGLIEPHLMAGYSGGRKLICPGLAALETVRVWHSPRFLEHPRADCGVLEGNPVHEENTAIARMAGCDFIVNVVIDAERRITSIVAGDMEAAFQEGVAFAEKVARVDIATPCEIVVTSSAGYPLDTTFYQSIKGLAGALPIVKERGTIILAASLSEGIGSPEFQRLFQEHDSLDSFMDAIQRDDYFVMDQWQLEELAKVRRKARVVYVSDGLPAETLSGLFVEAAPSVETAVADALAHYGAGARIAVIPKGPYVLATLSGSTTAWPVGNQTG
;
A
#
# COMPACT_ATOMS: atom_id res chain seq x y z
N LEU A 1 1.69 21.92 25.03
CA LEU A 1 0.52 21.07 24.77
C LEU A 1 0.35 20.90 23.26
N LYS A 2 0.70 19.72 22.75
CA LYS A 2 0.63 19.27 21.37
C LYS A 2 -0.24 18.02 21.33
N ILE A 3 -1.36 18.08 20.61
CA ILE A 3 -2.36 17.01 20.56
C ILE A 3 -2.60 16.63 19.10
N THR A 4 -2.70 15.33 18.81
CA THR A 4 -3.09 14.85 17.47
C THR A 4 -4.41 14.09 17.50
N LEU A 5 -5.20 14.25 16.43
CA LEU A 5 -6.50 13.61 16.24
C LEU A 5 -6.49 12.86 14.92
N GLY A 6 -6.60 11.53 14.93
CA GLY A 6 -6.40 10.74 13.71
C GLY A 6 -7.15 9.42 13.64
N LEU A 7 -7.07 8.79 12.47
CA LEU A 7 -7.59 7.45 12.20
C LEU A 7 -6.46 6.42 12.28
N ILE A 8 -6.74 5.24 12.82
CA ILE A 8 -5.88 4.05 12.70
C ILE A 8 -6.52 3.08 11.71
N GLU A 9 -5.78 2.77 10.65
CA GLU A 9 -6.11 1.80 9.60
C GLU A 9 -4.81 1.19 9.06
N PRO A 10 -4.85 0.01 8.41
CA PRO A 10 -3.68 -0.55 7.74
C PRO A 10 -3.08 0.44 6.74
N HIS A 11 -1.74 0.46 6.64
CA HIS A 11 -1.03 1.37 5.75
C HIS A 11 0.12 0.67 5.02
N LEU A 12 0.09 0.76 3.68
CA LEU A 12 0.91 -0.02 2.73
C LEU A 12 2.42 -0.14 3.04
N MET A 13 3.03 0.87 3.68
CA MET A 13 4.48 0.90 3.98
C MET A 13 4.80 1.12 5.47
N ALA A 14 3.84 1.65 6.24
CA ALA A 14 4.10 2.17 7.60
C ALA A 14 3.53 1.26 8.70
N GLY A 15 3.05 0.08 8.33
CA GLY A 15 2.22 -0.77 9.16
C GLY A 15 0.79 -0.24 9.26
N TYR A 16 0.62 0.87 9.97
CA TYR A 16 -0.68 1.51 10.24
C TYR A 16 -0.60 3.04 10.13
N SER A 17 -1.72 3.71 9.86
CA SER A 17 -1.86 5.17 9.99
C SER A 17 -1.94 5.59 11.47
N GLY A 18 -2.35 6.83 11.80
CA GLY A 18 -2.51 7.27 13.19
C GLY A 18 -1.21 7.52 13.98
N GLY A 19 -1.37 7.94 15.23
CA GLY A 19 -0.28 8.24 16.16
C GLY A 19 0.80 9.16 15.57
N ARG A 20 2.05 8.67 15.60
CA ARG A 20 3.24 9.33 15.04
C ARG A 20 3.07 9.87 13.62
N LYS A 21 2.21 9.23 12.80
CA LYS A 21 2.06 9.58 11.38
C LYS A 21 1.48 10.99 11.14
N LEU A 22 0.75 11.50 12.15
CA LEU A 22 0.19 12.85 12.13
C LEU A 22 1.26 13.93 12.34
N ILE A 23 2.46 13.55 12.79
CA ILE A 23 3.61 14.44 12.95
C ILE A 23 4.54 14.30 11.75
N CYS A 24 4.98 13.09 11.42
CA CYS A 24 5.71 12.81 10.19
C CYS A 24 4.92 11.78 9.37
N PRO A 25 4.62 11.99 8.08
CA PRO A 25 4.88 13.18 7.30
C PRO A 25 3.90 14.34 7.60
N GLY A 26 2.88 14.17 8.44
CA GLY A 26 1.73 15.10 8.53
C GLY A 26 2.04 16.59 8.78
N LEU A 27 3.12 16.89 9.49
CA LEU A 27 3.60 18.26 9.80
C LEU A 27 5.07 18.46 9.40
N ALA A 28 5.69 17.47 8.76
CA ALA A 28 7.11 17.49 8.46
C ALA A 28 7.38 18.34 7.20
N ALA A 29 8.55 18.99 7.18
CA ALA A 29 9.02 19.69 5.99
C ALA A 29 9.28 18.70 4.85
N LEU A 30 9.19 19.17 3.60
CA LEU A 30 9.32 18.32 2.41
C LEU A 30 10.65 17.57 2.37
N GLU A 31 11.73 18.18 2.86
CA GLU A 31 13.05 17.58 2.95
C GLU A 31 13.04 16.31 3.83
N THR A 32 12.29 16.35 4.93
CA THR A 32 12.09 15.18 5.80
C THR A 32 11.22 14.13 5.11
N VAL A 33 10.12 14.56 4.48
CA VAL A 33 9.20 13.65 3.76
C VAL A 33 9.92 12.93 2.62
N ARG A 34 10.81 13.61 1.90
CA ARG A 34 11.65 13.05 0.83
C ARG A 34 12.55 11.94 1.35
N VAL A 35 13.25 12.17 2.47
CA VAL A 35 14.15 11.16 3.04
C VAL A 35 13.36 9.98 3.60
N TRP A 36 12.26 10.23 4.29
CA TRP A 36 11.42 9.18 4.88
C TRP A 36 10.78 8.26 3.82
N HIS A 37 10.38 8.81 2.67
CA HIS A 37 9.88 8.06 1.51
C HIS A 37 10.98 7.64 0.52
N SER A 38 12.25 7.61 0.94
CA SER A 38 13.32 7.17 0.06
C SER A 38 13.37 5.64 -0.05
N PRO A 39 13.94 5.09 -1.15
CA PRO A 39 14.09 3.64 -1.30
C PRO A 39 14.86 2.98 -0.17
N ARG A 40 15.76 3.71 0.49
CA ARG A 40 16.46 3.24 1.70
C ARG A 40 15.52 2.72 2.78
N PHE A 41 14.36 3.35 2.95
CA PHE A 41 13.33 2.91 3.89
C PHE A 41 12.34 1.96 3.23
N LEU A 42 11.85 2.30 2.05
CA LEU A 42 10.73 1.60 1.43
C LEU A 42 11.14 0.22 0.91
N GLU A 43 12.35 0.00 0.42
CA GLU A 43 12.80 -1.31 -0.07
C GLU A 43 13.14 -2.31 1.07
N HIS A 44 13.06 -1.87 2.33
CA HIS A 44 13.27 -2.79 3.45
C HIS A 44 12.13 -3.84 3.51
N PRO A 45 12.42 -5.14 3.68
CA PRO A 45 11.41 -6.21 3.63
C PRO A 45 10.37 -6.18 4.76
N ARG A 46 10.55 -5.29 5.74
CA ARG A 46 9.58 -5.01 6.83
C ARG A 46 8.81 -3.70 6.66
N ALA A 47 9.11 -2.91 5.63
CA ALA A 47 8.34 -1.72 5.25
C ALA A 47 7.08 -2.14 4.49
N ASP A 48 6.14 -2.73 5.22
CA ASP A 48 4.96 -3.39 4.67
C ASP A 48 3.71 -3.08 5.51
N CYS A 49 2.54 -3.40 4.96
CA CYS A 49 1.24 -3.26 5.60
C CYS A 49 1.14 -4.16 6.83
N GLY A 50 0.64 -3.61 7.94
CA GLY A 50 0.51 -4.33 9.20
C GLY A 50 1.81 -4.64 9.96
N VAL A 51 2.98 -4.20 9.47
CA VAL A 51 4.27 -4.47 10.13
C VAL A 51 4.76 -3.23 10.89
N LEU A 52 4.93 -3.34 12.21
CA LEU A 52 5.51 -2.29 13.05
C LEU A 52 6.92 -2.62 13.52
N GLU A 53 7.11 -3.82 14.10
CA GLU A 53 8.40 -4.22 14.65
C GLU A 53 9.45 -4.39 13.56
N GLY A 54 10.56 -3.64 13.68
CA GLY A 54 11.63 -3.67 12.70
C GLY A 54 11.27 -3.06 11.35
N ASN A 55 10.12 -2.39 11.24
CA ASN A 55 9.75 -1.60 10.09
C ASN A 55 10.45 -0.23 10.19
N PRO A 56 11.47 0.06 9.35
CA PRO A 56 12.24 1.30 9.48
C PRO A 56 11.39 2.53 9.17
N VAL A 57 10.34 2.40 8.35
CA VAL A 57 9.37 3.47 8.07
C VAL A 57 8.61 3.84 9.34
N HIS A 58 8.22 2.87 10.17
CA HIS A 58 7.54 3.12 11.45
C HIS A 58 8.50 3.65 12.52
N GLU A 59 9.69 3.04 12.65
CA GLU A 59 10.66 3.35 13.69
C GLU A 59 11.21 4.77 13.56
N GLU A 60 11.60 5.17 12.34
CA GLU A 60 12.08 6.53 12.06
C GLU A 60 11.00 7.57 12.35
N ASN A 61 9.77 7.28 11.93
CA ASN A 61 8.63 8.17 12.13
C ASN A 61 8.32 8.37 13.62
N THR A 62 8.42 7.29 14.40
CA THR A 62 8.27 7.32 15.85
C THR A 62 9.39 8.12 16.52
N ALA A 63 10.64 7.96 16.06
CA ALA A 63 11.77 8.75 16.56
C ALA A 63 11.58 10.26 16.29
N ILE A 64 11.20 10.63 15.06
CA ILE A 64 10.88 12.03 14.69
C ILE A 64 9.75 12.58 15.57
N ALA A 65 8.70 11.79 15.78
CA ALA A 65 7.57 12.19 16.62
C ALA A 65 7.96 12.40 18.10
N ARG A 66 8.85 11.56 18.64
CA ARG A 66 9.44 11.75 19.99
C ARG A 66 10.24 13.05 20.07
N MET A 67 11.08 13.33 19.06
CA MET A 67 11.88 14.56 19.01
C MET A 67 11.02 15.82 18.90
N ALA A 68 9.99 15.79 18.05
CA ALA A 68 9.05 16.89 17.90
C ALA A 68 8.19 17.07 19.15
N GLY A 69 7.92 15.99 19.89
CA GLY A 69 7.09 15.95 21.10
C GLY A 69 5.59 15.90 20.78
N CYS A 70 4.89 14.97 21.43
CA CYS A 70 3.43 14.83 21.38
C CYS A 70 2.94 14.58 22.81
N ASP A 71 2.11 15.48 23.33
CA ASP A 71 1.67 15.40 24.73
C ASP A 71 0.46 14.46 24.89
N PHE A 72 -0.34 14.28 23.84
CA PHE A 72 -1.54 13.44 23.87
C PHE A 72 -2.01 13.09 22.46
N ILE A 73 -2.52 11.88 22.26
CA ILE A 73 -3.21 11.50 21.02
C ILE A 73 -4.66 11.13 21.31
N VAL A 74 -5.54 11.35 20.32
CA VAL A 74 -6.83 10.68 20.24
C VAL A 74 -6.90 10.04 18.87
N ASN A 75 -6.95 8.70 18.83
CA ASN A 75 -7.16 7.98 17.59
C ASN A 75 -8.48 7.22 17.61
N VAL A 76 -9.11 7.18 16.45
CA VAL A 76 -10.32 6.41 16.21
C VAL A 76 -10.03 5.26 15.25
N VAL A 77 -10.80 4.19 15.37
CA VAL A 77 -10.99 3.19 14.32
C VAL A 77 -12.44 3.34 13.84
N ILE A 78 -12.67 3.23 12.54
CA ILE A 78 -14.00 3.40 11.94
C ILE A 78 -14.44 2.16 11.16
N ASP A 79 -15.74 2.00 10.99
CA ASP A 79 -16.32 0.99 10.09
C ASP A 79 -16.49 1.49 8.65
N ALA A 80 -17.06 0.65 7.80
CA ALA A 80 -17.35 0.95 6.41
C ALA A 80 -18.30 2.15 6.21
N GLU A 81 -19.14 2.45 7.19
CA GLU A 81 -20.07 3.58 7.21
C GLU A 81 -19.44 4.82 7.87
N ARG A 82 -18.13 4.80 8.14
CA ARG A 82 -17.34 5.84 8.82
C ARG A 82 -17.81 6.14 10.25
N ARG A 83 -18.50 5.19 10.89
CA ARG A 83 -18.88 5.29 12.30
C ARG A 83 -17.70 4.88 13.17
N ILE A 84 -17.50 5.57 14.28
CA ILE A 84 -16.44 5.26 15.24
C ILE A 84 -16.76 3.92 15.92
N THR A 85 -15.84 2.96 15.84
CA THR A 85 -15.94 1.63 16.46
C THR A 85 -15.03 1.47 17.67
N SER A 86 -13.96 2.26 17.75
CA SER A 86 -13.06 2.33 18.90
C SER A 86 -12.44 3.72 19.00
N ILE A 87 -12.14 4.13 20.23
CA ILE A 87 -11.39 5.36 20.54
C ILE A 87 -10.30 4.97 21.52
N VAL A 88 -9.07 5.35 21.20
CA VAL A 88 -7.90 5.24 22.08
C VAL A 88 -7.33 6.63 22.29
N ALA A 89 -6.96 6.95 23.53
CA ALA A 89 -6.47 8.27 23.88
C ALA A 89 -5.45 8.20 25.02
N GLY A 90 -4.38 8.98 24.94
CA GLY A 90 -3.31 8.94 25.93
C GLY A 90 -1.95 9.26 25.36
N ASP A 91 -0.93 8.59 25.93
CA ASP A 91 0.43 8.58 25.41
C ASP A 91 0.45 8.17 23.93
N MET A 92 1.31 8.84 23.15
CA MET A 92 1.38 8.67 21.70
C MET A 92 1.64 7.23 21.27
N GLU A 93 2.47 6.49 21.99
CA GLU A 93 2.85 5.13 21.60
C GLU A 93 1.94 4.11 22.23
N ALA A 94 1.66 4.22 23.53
CA ALA A 94 0.81 3.26 24.23
C ALA A 94 -0.62 3.24 23.68
N ALA A 95 -1.24 4.42 23.50
CA ALA A 95 -2.59 4.48 22.94
C ALA A 95 -2.61 4.07 21.44
N PHE A 96 -1.55 4.39 20.69
CA PHE A 96 -1.43 3.94 19.30
C PHE A 96 -1.36 2.41 19.21
N GLN A 97 -0.54 1.76 20.04
CA GLN A 97 -0.44 0.29 20.07
C GLN A 97 -1.76 -0.38 20.46
N GLU A 98 -2.50 0.20 21.43
CA GLU A 98 -3.84 -0.29 21.78
C GLU A 98 -4.80 -0.19 20.59
N GLY A 99 -4.78 0.93 19.87
CA GLY A 99 -5.62 1.13 18.69
C GLY A 99 -5.25 0.20 17.53
N VAL A 100 -3.96 -0.06 17.31
CA VAL A 100 -3.48 -1.03 16.34
C VAL A 100 -3.95 -2.45 16.69
N ALA A 101 -3.82 -2.85 17.96
CA ALA A 101 -4.30 -4.16 18.41
C ALA A 101 -5.81 -4.33 18.23
N PHE A 102 -6.60 -3.26 18.30
CA PHE A 102 -8.02 -3.28 17.94
C PHE A 102 -8.21 -3.39 16.41
N ALA A 103 -7.52 -2.55 15.64
CA ALA A 103 -7.62 -2.53 14.17
C ALA A 103 -7.24 -3.89 13.55
N GLU A 104 -6.22 -4.56 14.07
CA GLU A 104 -5.83 -5.90 13.65
C GLU A 104 -6.95 -6.92 13.82
N LYS A 105 -7.65 -6.91 14.96
CA LYS A 105 -8.74 -7.86 15.23
C LYS A 105 -9.89 -7.76 14.22
N VAL A 106 -10.10 -6.58 13.63
CA VAL A 106 -11.22 -6.33 12.72
C VAL A 106 -10.82 -6.37 11.24
N ALA A 107 -9.57 -6.03 10.91
CA ALA A 107 -9.10 -5.91 9.53
C ALA A 107 -8.28 -7.11 9.05
N ARG A 108 -7.69 -7.90 9.96
CA ARG A 108 -6.80 -9.01 9.60
C ARG A 108 -7.58 -10.24 9.16
N VAL A 109 -7.15 -10.82 8.04
CA VAL A 109 -7.64 -12.09 7.52
C VAL A 109 -6.44 -12.95 7.12
N ASP A 110 -6.36 -14.14 7.71
CA ASP A 110 -5.26 -15.07 7.45
C ASP A 110 -5.71 -16.19 6.51
N ILE A 111 -4.88 -16.51 5.51
CA ILE A 111 -5.07 -17.67 4.63
C ILE A 111 -3.88 -18.61 4.70
N ALA A 112 -4.13 -19.92 4.60
CA ALA A 112 -3.07 -20.91 4.83
C ALA A 112 -2.00 -20.94 3.73
N THR A 113 -2.32 -20.56 2.50
CA THR A 113 -1.42 -20.69 1.35
C THR A 113 -1.70 -19.59 0.34
N PRO A 114 -0.68 -19.10 -0.39
CA PRO A 114 -0.86 -18.05 -1.38
C PRO A 114 -1.75 -18.53 -2.54
N CYS A 115 -2.32 -17.55 -3.25
CA CYS A 115 -3.23 -17.76 -4.38
C CYS A 115 -2.56 -17.38 -5.71
N GLU A 116 -2.82 -18.16 -6.76
CA GLU A 116 -2.40 -17.80 -8.11
C GLU A 116 -3.10 -16.52 -8.60
N ILE A 117 -4.35 -16.28 -8.16
CA ILE A 117 -5.16 -15.14 -8.57
C ILE A 117 -5.70 -14.44 -7.32
N VAL A 118 -5.58 -13.11 -7.27
CA VAL A 118 -6.22 -12.28 -6.25
C VAL A 118 -7.07 -11.22 -6.94
N VAL A 119 -8.37 -11.20 -6.66
CA VAL A 119 -9.28 -10.15 -7.12
C VAL A 119 -9.49 -9.17 -5.99
N THR A 120 -9.25 -7.88 -6.23
CA THR A 120 -9.35 -6.83 -5.22
C THR A 120 -10.01 -5.57 -5.78
N SER A 121 -10.25 -4.59 -4.91
CA SER A 121 -10.69 -3.25 -5.29
C SER A 121 -9.94 -2.18 -4.52
N SER A 122 -10.06 -0.91 -4.94
CA SER A 122 -9.63 0.24 -4.14
C SER A 122 -10.73 0.77 -3.19
N ALA A 123 -11.55 -0.12 -2.64
CA ALA A 123 -12.61 0.16 -1.66
C ALA A 123 -13.72 1.14 -2.11
N GLY A 124 -13.77 1.53 -3.38
CA GLY A 124 -14.75 2.46 -3.92
C GLY A 124 -14.52 3.90 -3.49
N TYR A 125 -15.49 4.77 -3.81
CA TYR A 125 -15.37 6.20 -3.57
C TYR A 125 -15.13 6.53 -2.08
N PRO A 126 -14.17 7.43 -1.75
CA PRO A 126 -13.33 8.21 -2.65
C PRO A 126 -11.95 7.58 -2.90
N LEU A 127 -11.67 6.36 -2.43
CA LEU A 127 -10.34 5.76 -2.51
C LEU A 127 -10.01 5.16 -3.89
N ASP A 128 -10.98 5.09 -4.78
CA ASP A 128 -10.82 4.55 -6.13
C ASP A 128 -10.85 5.63 -7.23
N THR A 129 -10.83 6.92 -6.89
CA THR A 129 -10.95 7.99 -7.88
C THR A 129 -9.69 8.17 -8.72
N THR A 130 -8.51 7.79 -8.23
CA THR A 130 -7.24 7.95 -8.99
C THR A 130 -6.43 6.66 -9.05
N PHE A 131 -5.64 6.49 -10.11
CA PHE A 131 -4.71 5.37 -10.25
C PHE A 131 -3.71 5.35 -9.08
N TYR A 132 -3.19 6.52 -8.68
CA TYR A 132 -2.34 6.70 -7.50
C TYR A 132 -2.93 6.02 -6.26
N GLN A 133 -4.17 6.34 -5.88
CA GLN A 133 -4.78 5.76 -4.66
C GLN A 133 -5.03 4.26 -4.83
N SER A 134 -5.38 3.80 -6.04
CA SER A 134 -5.69 2.40 -6.31
C SER A 134 -4.54 1.42 -6.04
N ILE A 135 -3.29 1.89 -6.12
CA ILE A 135 -2.10 1.08 -5.81
C ILE A 135 -2.13 0.55 -4.37
N LYS A 136 -2.81 1.22 -3.44
CA LYS A 136 -3.03 0.71 -2.07
C LYS A 136 -3.76 -0.64 -2.06
N GLY A 137 -4.73 -0.82 -2.95
CA GLY A 137 -5.46 -2.08 -3.08
C GLY A 137 -4.59 -3.22 -3.61
N LEU A 138 -3.61 -2.91 -4.48
CA LEU A 138 -2.61 -3.86 -4.94
C LEU A 138 -1.65 -4.26 -3.82
N ALA A 139 -1.12 -3.27 -3.09
CA ALA A 139 -0.22 -3.51 -1.96
C ALA A 139 -0.87 -4.39 -0.89
N GLY A 140 -2.16 -4.18 -0.57
CA GLY A 140 -2.91 -5.04 0.36
C GLY A 140 -3.11 -6.48 -0.12
N ALA A 141 -3.05 -6.73 -1.43
CA ALA A 141 -3.14 -8.08 -2.01
C ALA A 141 -1.78 -8.78 -2.14
N LEU A 142 -0.67 -8.03 -2.10
CA LEU A 142 0.68 -8.52 -2.32
C LEU A 142 1.13 -9.66 -1.38
N PRO A 143 0.78 -9.66 -0.07
CA PRO A 143 1.21 -10.72 0.83
C PRO A 143 0.65 -12.11 0.48
N ILE A 144 -0.56 -12.15 -0.11
CA ILE A 144 -1.28 -13.39 -0.37
C ILE A 144 -1.23 -13.88 -1.81
N VAL A 145 -0.80 -13.04 -2.76
CA VAL A 145 -0.56 -13.50 -4.14
C VAL A 145 0.70 -14.36 -4.19
N LYS A 146 0.68 -15.41 -5.02
CA LYS A 146 1.82 -16.26 -5.29
C LYS A 146 2.86 -15.53 -6.14
N GLU A 147 4.12 -15.97 -6.05
CA GLU A 147 5.16 -15.56 -6.99
C GLU A 147 4.70 -15.83 -8.43
N ARG A 148 4.80 -14.82 -9.30
CA ARG A 148 4.28 -14.82 -10.68
C ARG A 148 2.76 -15.03 -10.80
N GLY A 149 1.99 -14.75 -9.75
CA GLY A 149 0.53 -14.73 -9.77
C GLY A 149 -0.05 -13.48 -10.45
N THR A 150 -1.37 -13.37 -10.49
CA THR A 150 -2.09 -12.21 -11.03
C THR A 150 -2.90 -11.52 -9.94
N ILE A 151 -2.77 -10.19 -9.83
CA ILE A 151 -3.69 -9.33 -9.07
C ILE A 151 -4.61 -8.62 -10.07
N ILE A 152 -5.91 -8.82 -9.92
CA ILE A 152 -6.96 -8.13 -10.70
C ILE A 152 -7.55 -7.06 -9.80
N LEU A 153 -7.48 -5.79 -10.19
CA LEU A 153 -8.00 -4.68 -9.40
C LEU A 153 -9.13 -3.95 -10.13
N ALA A 154 -10.28 -3.84 -9.46
CA ALA A 154 -11.38 -2.99 -9.90
C ALA A 154 -11.34 -1.62 -9.21
N ALA A 155 -11.34 -0.54 -9.99
CA ALA A 155 -11.40 0.83 -9.50
C ALA A 155 -11.96 1.78 -10.57
N SER A 156 -12.77 2.76 -10.18
CA SER A 156 -13.35 3.68 -11.16
C SER A 156 -12.30 4.52 -11.88
N LEU A 157 -11.33 5.09 -11.15
CA LEU A 157 -10.30 6.00 -11.67
C LEU A 157 -10.88 7.26 -12.33
N SER A 158 -12.03 7.73 -11.83
CA SER A 158 -12.82 8.84 -12.37
C SER A 158 -12.12 10.21 -12.38
N GLU A 159 -11.05 10.38 -11.60
CA GLU A 159 -10.20 11.57 -11.53
C GLU A 159 -8.82 11.35 -12.20
N GLY A 160 -8.65 10.23 -12.90
CA GLY A 160 -7.48 9.95 -13.73
C GLY A 160 -6.30 9.35 -12.97
N ILE A 161 -5.08 9.69 -13.40
CA ILE A 161 -3.85 9.00 -12.95
C ILE A 161 -3.46 9.43 -11.52
N GLY A 162 -3.55 10.72 -11.21
CA GLY A 162 -3.05 11.30 -9.96
C GLY A 162 -2.48 12.70 -10.20
N SER A 163 -1.60 13.16 -9.31
CA SER A 163 -0.95 14.46 -9.42
C SER A 163 -0.15 14.63 -10.72
N PRO A 164 0.08 15.87 -11.20
CA PRO A 164 0.97 16.12 -12.34
C PRO A 164 2.37 15.55 -12.14
N GLU A 165 2.90 15.59 -10.92
CA GLU A 165 4.20 15.02 -10.55
C GLU A 165 4.19 13.50 -10.69
N PHE A 166 3.14 12.84 -10.23
CA PHE A 166 3.01 11.39 -10.39
C PHE A 166 2.84 10.99 -11.86
N GLN A 167 2.09 11.76 -12.66
CA GLN A 167 1.97 11.54 -14.10
C GLN A 167 3.30 11.70 -14.84
N ARG A 168 4.12 12.66 -14.42
CA ARG A 168 5.45 12.92 -15.00
C ARG A 168 6.38 11.72 -14.88
N LEU A 169 6.27 10.91 -13.83
CA LEU A 169 7.07 9.69 -13.66
C LEU A 169 6.92 8.73 -14.85
N PHE A 170 5.69 8.53 -15.35
CA PHE A 170 5.43 7.66 -16.50
C PHE A 170 5.87 8.27 -17.84
N GLN A 171 6.09 9.58 -17.89
CA GLN A 171 6.61 10.27 -19.07
C GLN A 171 8.15 10.23 -19.12
N GLU A 172 8.79 10.26 -17.94
CA GLU A 172 10.25 10.25 -17.80
C GLU A 172 10.86 8.84 -17.86
N HIS A 173 10.08 7.82 -17.51
CA HIS A 173 10.54 6.45 -17.45
C HIS A 173 9.76 5.56 -18.43
N ASP A 174 10.49 4.80 -19.23
CA ASP A 174 9.94 3.84 -20.19
C ASP A 174 9.64 2.48 -19.55
N SER A 175 10.10 2.26 -18.32
CA SER A 175 10.00 1.01 -17.58
C SER A 175 10.10 1.24 -16.08
N LEU A 176 9.58 0.29 -15.30
CA LEU A 176 9.76 0.29 -13.85
C LEU A 176 11.22 0.13 -13.46
N ASP A 177 12.03 -0.60 -14.23
CA ASP A 177 13.48 -0.74 -13.96
C ASP A 177 14.21 0.59 -14.11
N SER A 178 13.96 1.33 -15.19
CA SER A 178 14.48 2.70 -15.39
C SER A 178 14.09 3.65 -14.25
N PHE A 179 12.83 3.57 -13.80
CA PHE A 179 12.35 4.34 -12.66
C PHE A 179 13.07 3.94 -11.35
N MET A 180 13.19 2.63 -11.09
CA MET A 180 13.85 2.12 -9.88
C MET A 180 15.33 2.51 -9.83
N ASP A 181 16.03 2.48 -10.96
CA ASP A 181 17.42 2.94 -11.06
C ASP A 181 17.55 4.45 -10.78
N ALA A 182 16.58 5.24 -11.25
CA ALA A 182 16.57 6.68 -11.05
C ALA A 182 16.41 7.08 -9.58
N ILE A 183 15.47 6.46 -8.86
CA ILE A 183 15.18 6.81 -7.45
C ILE A 183 16.29 6.41 -6.47
N GLN A 184 17.26 5.59 -6.88
CA GLN A 184 18.47 5.29 -6.09
C GLN A 184 19.49 6.43 -6.10
N ARG A 185 19.35 7.41 -7.00
CA ARG A 185 20.28 8.53 -7.12
C ARG A 185 19.91 9.68 -6.19
N ASP A 186 20.89 10.21 -5.47
CA ASP A 186 20.69 11.32 -4.52
C ASP A 186 20.19 12.63 -5.19
N ASP A 187 20.47 12.81 -6.48
CA ASP A 187 20.08 13.99 -7.26
C ASP A 187 18.67 13.88 -7.88
N TYR A 188 18.02 12.72 -7.77
CA TYR A 188 16.69 12.49 -8.29
C TYR A 188 15.64 12.58 -7.18
N PHE A 189 14.57 13.33 -7.44
CA PHE A 189 13.34 13.28 -6.64
C PHE A 189 12.19 13.89 -7.41
N VAL A 190 11.09 13.15 -7.45
CA VAL A 190 9.78 13.65 -7.89
C VAL A 190 8.80 13.39 -6.76
N MET A 191 7.95 14.38 -6.46
CA MET A 191 6.85 14.19 -5.50
C MET A 191 6.04 12.97 -5.93
N ASP A 192 5.53 12.20 -4.96
CA ASP A 192 4.70 11.01 -5.22
C ASP A 192 5.45 9.78 -5.80
N GLN A 193 6.78 9.85 -6.01
CA GLN A 193 7.57 8.71 -6.54
C GLN A 193 7.41 7.42 -5.71
N TRP A 194 7.22 7.53 -4.39
CA TRP A 194 7.02 6.37 -3.52
C TRP A 194 5.81 5.52 -3.93
N GLN A 195 4.77 6.11 -4.52
CA GLN A 195 3.61 5.34 -4.92
C GLN A 195 3.90 4.48 -6.16
N LEU A 196 4.76 4.97 -7.07
CA LEU A 196 5.23 4.18 -8.21
C LEU A 196 6.22 3.09 -7.77
N GLU A 197 7.02 3.35 -6.74
CA GLU A 197 7.88 2.35 -6.10
C GLU A 197 7.06 1.20 -5.52
N GLU A 198 5.94 1.49 -4.86
CA GLU A 198 5.03 0.47 -4.33
C GLU A 198 4.37 -0.34 -5.46
N LEU A 199 4.01 0.29 -6.59
CA LEU A 199 3.60 -0.44 -7.78
C LEU A 199 4.74 -1.33 -8.32
N ALA A 200 5.98 -0.84 -8.31
CA ALA A 200 7.14 -1.61 -8.75
C ALA A 200 7.32 -2.89 -7.91
N LYS A 201 7.21 -2.79 -6.57
CA LYS A 201 7.24 -3.96 -5.68
C LYS A 201 6.17 -4.99 -6.03
N VAL A 202 4.94 -4.53 -6.29
CA VAL A 202 3.86 -5.42 -6.74
C VAL A 202 4.21 -6.08 -8.07
N ARG A 203 4.67 -5.31 -9.05
CA ARG A 203 4.98 -5.78 -10.41
C ARG A 203 6.19 -6.71 -10.48
N ARG A 204 7.14 -6.61 -9.54
CA ARG A 204 8.24 -7.58 -9.39
C ARG A 204 7.71 -8.99 -9.09
N LYS A 205 6.63 -9.09 -8.30
CA LYS A 205 6.04 -10.37 -7.89
C LYS A 205 4.92 -10.86 -8.82
N ALA A 206 4.07 -9.95 -9.29
CA ALA A 206 2.78 -10.30 -9.87
C ALA A 206 2.47 -9.53 -11.16
N ARG A 207 1.71 -10.19 -12.04
CA ARG A 207 0.99 -9.54 -13.13
C ARG A 207 -0.16 -8.72 -12.54
N VAL A 208 -0.38 -7.52 -13.06
CA VAL A 208 -1.41 -6.60 -12.55
C VAL A 208 -2.37 -6.24 -13.69
N VAL A 209 -3.65 -6.52 -13.47
CA VAL A 209 -4.72 -6.25 -14.44
C VAL A 209 -5.74 -5.30 -13.82
N TYR A 210 -5.96 -4.16 -14.45
CA TYR A 210 -6.96 -3.18 -14.05
C TYR A 210 -8.27 -3.37 -14.80
N VAL A 211 -9.37 -3.16 -14.08
CA VAL A 211 -10.71 -3.01 -14.62
C VAL A 211 -11.23 -1.65 -14.16
N SER A 212 -11.46 -0.74 -15.10
CA SER A 212 -11.81 0.65 -14.84
C SER A 212 -12.73 1.20 -15.92
N ASP A 213 -13.60 2.12 -15.54
CA ASP A 213 -14.45 2.92 -16.43
C ASP A 213 -13.95 4.36 -16.64
N GLY A 214 -13.02 4.85 -15.80
CA GLY A 214 -12.47 6.20 -15.85
C GLY A 214 -11.20 6.36 -16.70
N LEU A 215 -10.40 5.30 -16.88
CA LEU A 215 -9.22 5.32 -17.74
C LEU A 215 -9.30 4.28 -18.88
N PRO A 216 -9.02 4.66 -20.14
CA PRO A 216 -9.02 3.71 -21.24
C PRO A 216 -7.83 2.75 -21.15
N ALA A 217 -7.97 1.56 -21.74
CA ALA A 217 -6.95 0.50 -21.73
C ALA A 217 -5.58 0.96 -22.26
N GLU A 218 -5.56 1.86 -23.26
CA GLU A 218 -4.32 2.42 -23.81
C GLU A 218 -3.59 3.28 -22.78
N THR A 219 -4.30 4.09 -22.00
CA THR A 219 -3.71 4.86 -20.90
C THR A 219 -3.16 3.93 -19.83
N LEU A 220 -3.93 2.93 -19.39
CA LEU A 220 -3.49 1.96 -18.37
C LEU A 220 -2.23 1.19 -18.79
N SER A 221 -2.13 0.83 -20.08
CA SER A 221 -0.94 0.15 -20.63
C SER A 221 0.33 1.01 -20.48
N GLY A 222 0.19 2.33 -20.58
CA GLY A 222 1.28 3.29 -20.32
C GLY A 222 1.64 3.44 -18.83
N LEU A 223 0.89 2.82 -17.91
CA LEU A 223 1.14 2.86 -16.46
C LEU A 223 1.77 1.57 -15.94
N PHE A 224 2.43 0.80 -16.82
CA PHE A 224 3.12 -0.47 -16.51
C PHE A 224 2.20 -1.59 -15.98
N VAL A 225 0.90 -1.47 -16.24
CA VAL A 225 -0.14 -2.45 -15.90
C VAL A 225 -0.93 -2.85 -17.13
N GLU A 226 -1.69 -3.94 -17.02
CA GLU A 226 -2.60 -4.38 -18.08
C GLU A 226 -4.03 -3.91 -17.79
N ALA A 227 -4.89 -3.95 -18.81
CA ALA A 227 -6.31 -3.62 -18.68
C ALA A 227 -7.19 -4.76 -19.20
N ALA A 228 -8.35 -4.93 -18.58
CA ALA A 228 -9.39 -5.85 -19.01
C ALA A 228 -10.76 -5.14 -19.02
N PRO A 229 -11.68 -5.54 -19.92
CA PRO A 229 -12.98 -4.87 -20.07
C PRO A 229 -13.94 -5.16 -18.91
N SER A 230 -13.73 -6.25 -18.17
CA SER A 230 -14.51 -6.58 -16.97
C SER A 230 -13.70 -7.51 -16.05
N VAL A 231 -14.15 -7.62 -14.80
CA VAL A 231 -13.54 -8.53 -13.81
C VAL A 231 -13.69 -9.99 -14.27
N GLU A 232 -14.84 -10.34 -14.84
CA GLU A 232 -15.12 -11.68 -15.35
C GLU A 232 -14.15 -12.08 -16.46
N THR A 233 -13.89 -11.18 -17.42
CA THR A 233 -12.91 -11.42 -18.49
C THR A 233 -11.51 -11.58 -17.91
N ALA A 234 -11.09 -10.70 -17.00
CA ALA A 234 -9.78 -10.80 -16.36
C ALA A 234 -9.59 -12.12 -15.60
N VAL A 235 -10.62 -12.58 -14.88
CA VAL A 235 -10.61 -13.86 -14.16
C VAL A 235 -10.59 -15.04 -15.13
N ALA A 236 -11.37 -15.01 -16.21
CA ALA A 236 -11.38 -16.05 -17.23
C ALA A 236 -10.01 -16.20 -17.89
N ASP A 237 -9.37 -15.09 -18.25
CA ASP A 237 -8.02 -15.07 -18.84
C ASP A 237 -6.98 -15.60 -17.86
N ALA A 238 -7.07 -15.23 -16.58
CA ALA A 238 -6.18 -15.74 -15.55
C ALA A 238 -6.36 -17.25 -15.32
N LEU A 239 -7.60 -17.75 -15.31
CA LEU A 239 -7.90 -19.18 -15.21
C LEU A 239 -7.44 -19.97 -16.45
N ALA A 240 -7.50 -19.37 -17.65
CA ALA A 240 -6.93 -19.98 -18.85
C ALA A 240 -5.40 -20.11 -18.76
N HIS A 241 -4.74 -19.16 -18.09
CA HIS A 241 -3.28 -19.17 -17.90
C HIS A 241 -2.81 -20.13 -16.79
N TYR A 242 -3.44 -20.11 -15.61
CA TYR A 242 -3.04 -20.92 -14.45
C TYR A 242 -3.76 -22.27 -14.34
N GLY A 243 -4.82 -22.47 -15.13
CA GLY A 243 -5.67 -23.66 -15.12
C GLY A 243 -6.95 -23.49 -14.27
N ALA A 244 -7.99 -24.24 -14.61
CA ALA A 244 -9.31 -24.15 -13.97
C ALA A 244 -9.32 -24.48 -12.46
N GLY A 245 -8.26 -25.12 -11.95
CA GLY A 245 -8.07 -25.42 -10.52
C GLY A 245 -7.26 -24.37 -9.75
N ALA A 246 -6.88 -23.26 -10.38
CA ALA A 246 -6.12 -22.20 -9.73
C ALA A 246 -6.89 -21.59 -8.56
N ARG A 247 -6.17 -21.25 -7.47
CA ARG A 247 -6.82 -20.65 -6.30
C ARG A 247 -7.03 -19.16 -6.52
N ILE A 248 -8.26 -18.73 -6.24
CA ILE A 248 -8.66 -17.32 -6.28
C ILE A 248 -8.95 -16.86 -4.85
N ALA A 249 -8.32 -15.76 -4.42
CA ALA A 249 -8.77 -14.98 -3.26
C ALA A 249 -9.51 -13.72 -3.73
N VAL A 250 -10.51 -13.28 -2.96
CA VAL A 250 -11.25 -12.04 -3.23
C VAL A 250 -11.14 -11.13 -2.03
N ILE A 251 -10.66 -9.90 -2.24
CA ILE A 251 -10.56 -8.84 -1.23
C ILE A 251 -11.46 -7.67 -1.65
N PRO A 252 -12.72 -7.61 -1.21
CA PRO A 252 -13.67 -6.60 -1.69
C PRO A 252 -13.27 -5.15 -1.41
N LYS A 253 -12.41 -4.90 -0.41
CA LYS A 253 -11.94 -3.57 0.01
C LYS A 253 -10.44 -3.60 0.30
N GLY A 254 -9.62 -3.65 -0.74
CA GLY A 254 -8.17 -3.86 -0.68
C GLY A 254 -7.44 -3.06 0.40
N PRO A 255 -7.53 -1.71 0.39
CA PRO A 255 -6.82 -0.87 1.35
C PRO A 255 -7.19 -1.10 2.83
N TYR A 256 -8.36 -1.68 3.11
CA TYR A 256 -8.89 -1.84 4.47
C TYR A 256 -8.75 -3.26 5.02
N VAL A 257 -8.28 -4.22 4.22
CA VAL A 257 -8.10 -5.62 4.65
C VAL A 257 -6.62 -5.91 4.75
N LEU A 258 -6.19 -6.38 5.92
CA LEU A 258 -4.85 -6.90 6.13
C LEU A 258 -4.85 -8.40 5.84
N ALA A 259 -4.67 -8.76 4.56
CA ALA A 259 -4.59 -10.15 4.14
C ALA A 259 -3.18 -10.71 4.40
N THR A 260 -3.06 -11.78 5.19
CA THR A 260 -1.75 -12.39 5.51
C THR A 260 -1.73 -13.90 5.34
N LEU A 261 -0.53 -14.50 5.30
CA LEU A 261 -0.37 -15.95 5.27
C LEU A 261 -0.29 -16.50 6.70
N SER A 262 -1.07 -17.53 7.01
CA SER A 262 -1.04 -18.19 8.32
C SER A 262 0.37 -18.73 8.61
N GLY A 263 0.92 -18.37 9.76
CA GLY A 263 2.23 -18.86 10.19
C GLY A 263 3.43 -18.15 9.58
N SER A 264 3.25 -17.11 8.75
CA SER A 264 4.37 -16.20 8.45
C SER A 264 4.58 -15.27 9.64
N THR A 265 5.69 -15.47 10.36
CA THR A 265 6.35 -14.33 11.00
C THR A 265 6.89 -13.48 9.86
N THR A 266 6.45 -12.22 9.80
CA THR A 266 6.69 -11.22 8.76
C THR A 266 8.17 -11.05 8.41
N ALA A 267 8.67 -11.90 7.52
CA ALA A 267 9.97 -11.75 6.88
C ALA A 267 9.89 -12.36 5.47
N TRP A 268 9.91 -11.50 4.46
CA TRP A 268 10.17 -11.91 3.09
C TRP A 268 11.60 -12.46 2.98
N PRO A 269 11.85 -13.54 2.20
CA PRO A 269 13.20 -14.01 1.96
C PRO A 269 13.98 -12.95 1.17
N VAL A 270 15.10 -12.52 1.74
CA VAL A 270 16.06 -11.63 1.10
C VAL A 270 16.62 -12.34 -0.13
N GLY A 271 16.40 -11.77 -1.31
CA GLY A 271 17.11 -12.18 -2.52
C GLY A 271 18.61 -12.05 -2.28
N ASN A 272 19.33 -13.16 -2.42
CA ASN A 272 20.78 -13.22 -2.28
C ASN A 272 21.44 -12.24 -3.27
N GLN A 273 21.80 -11.04 -2.84
CA GLN A 273 22.76 -10.21 -3.55
C GLN A 273 24.17 -10.62 -3.11
N THR A 274 24.70 -11.63 -3.79
CA THR A 274 26.14 -11.81 -3.95
C THR A 274 26.50 -11.31 -5.35
N GLY A 275 27.19 -10.17 -5.40
CA GLY A 275 27.76 -9.56 -6.60
C GLY A 275 28.54 -8.33 -6.22
#